data_AF-A0A4W3GUP7-F1
#
_entry.id   AF-A0A4W3GUP7-F1
#
_cell.length_a   1.000
_cell.length_b   1.000
_cell.length_c   1.000
_cell.angle_alpha   90.00
_cell.angle_beta   90.00
_cell.angle_gamma   90.00
#
_symmetry.space_group_name_H-M   'P 1'
#
loop_
_entity.id
_entity.type
_entity.pdbx_description
1 polymer ?
#
loop_
_entity_poly.entity_id
_entity_poly.type
_entity_poly.pdbx_seq_one_letter_code
_entity_poly.pdbx_strand_id
1 'polypeptide(L)' 'MRVPSEQPIPGVQNCLEEAVQRLRPTNEAKLWISSRTDSGVHAMCNSAHLDIQRKEGMLPFSEEVLVGALNFHLKGQPIR' A
#
# COMPACT_ATOMS: atom_id res chain seq x y z
N MET A 1 9.70 8.85 -3.27
CA MET A 1 10.44 8.61 -4.54
C MET A 1 9.53 7.84 -5.48
N ARG A 2 9.35 8.24 -6.75
CA ARG A 2 8.50 7.49 -7.70
C ARG A 2 9.24 6.24 -8.18
N VAL A 3 8.64 5.07 -8.00
CA VAL A 3 9.20 3.80 -8.49
C VAL A 3 8.84 3.64 -9.98
N PRO A 4 9.80 3.24 -10.84
CA PRO A 4 9.51 2.96 -12.26
C PRO A 4 8.41 1.90 -12.42
N SER A 5 7.50 2.11 -13.37
CA SER A 5 6.35 1.22 -13.61
C SER A 5 6.72 -0.16 -14.16
N GLU A 6 7.90 -0.30 -14.74
CA GLU A 6 8.38 -1.55 -15.34
C GLU A 6 9.49 -2.15 -14.49
N GLN A 7 9.10 -3.02 -13.55
CA GLN A 7 10.02 -3.87 -12.81
C GLN A 7 9.76 -5.33 -13.20
N PRO A 8 10.82 -6.12 -13.49
CA PRO A 8 10.64 -7.52 -13.89
C PRO A 8 10.09 -8.41 -12.77
N ILE A 9 10.22 -7.96 -11.51
CA ILE A 9 9.76 -8.68 -10.32
C ILE A 9 9.01 -7.69 -9.42
N PRO A 10 7.81 -8.03 -8.92
CA PRO A 10 7.08 -7.18 -7.98
C PRO A 10 7.88 -6.97 -6.68
N GLY A 11 7.98 -5.71 -6.26
CA GLY A 11 8.53 -5.32 -4.96
C GLY A 11 7.46 -5.04 -3.90
N VAL A 12 7.91 -4.64 -2.71
CA VAL A 12 7.03 -4.31 -1.57
C VAL A 12 5.99 -3.25 -1.93
N GLN A 13 6.38 -2.20 -2.65
CA GLN A 13 5.46 -1.14 -3.07
C GLN A 13 4.34 -1.69 -3.98
N ASN A 14 4.64 -2.60 -4.91
CA ASN A 14 3.62 -3.17 -5.79
C ASN A 14 2.59 -3.98 -4.99
N CYS A 15 3.03 -4.78 -4.02
CA CYS A 15 2.13 -5.53 -3.15
C CYS A 15 1.21 -4.61 -2.33
N LEU A 16 1.76 -3.52 -1.78
CA LEU A 16 1.00 -2.54 -1.02
C LEU A 16 -0.02 -1.81 -1.89
N GLU A 17 0.37 -1.38 -3.10
CA GLU A 17 -0.54 -0.73 -4.04
C GLU A 17 -1.67 -1.66 -4.49
N GLU A 18 -1.39 -2.94 -4.76
CA GLU A 18 -2.42 -3.93 -5.06
C GLU A 18 -3.41 -4.11 -3.89
N ALA A 19 -2.91 -4.17 -2.66
CA ALA A 19 -3.75 -4.26 -1.46
C ALA A 19 -4.64 -3.02 -1.29
N VAL A 20 -4.10 -1.83 -1.54
CA VAL A 20 -4.87 -0.57 -1.53
C VAL A 20 -5.96 -0.56 -2.59
N GLN A 21 -5.67 -1.03 -3.82
CA GLN A 21 -6.68 -1.11 -4.88
C GLN A 21 -7.86 -2.02 -4.51
N ARG A 22 -7.63 -3.06 -3.70
CA ARG A 22 -8.71 -3.92 -3.18
C ARG A 22 -9.64 -3.22 -2.18
N LEU A 23 -9.22 -2.09 -1.59
CA LEU A 23 -10.09 -1.21 -0.81
C LEU A 23 -11.08 -0.39 -1.68
N ARG A 24 -10.96 -0.51 -3.01
CA ARG A 24 -11.79 0.15 -4.02
C ARG A 24 -11.85 1.67 -3.84
N PRO A 25 -10.69 2.36 -3.78
CA PRO A 25 -10.67 3.81 -3.82
C PRO A 25 -11.30 4.32 -5.12
N THR A 26 -11.95 5.48 -5.08
CA THR A 26 -12.49 6.14 -6.28
C THR A 26 -11.44 6.99 -7.00
N ASN A 27 -10.36 7.36 -6.30
CA ASN A 27 -9.21 8.05 -6.86
C ASN A 27 -8.12 7.06 -7.32
N GLU A 28 -7.19 7.54 -8.14
CA GLU A 28 -5.94 6.83 -8.42
C GLU A 28 -5.02 6.90 -7.19
N ALA A 29 -5.24 6.01 -6.22
CA ALA A 29 -4.45 5.95 -4.99
C ALA A 29 -2.99 5.61 -5.29
N LYS A 30 -2.06 6.49 -4.89
CA LYS A 30 -0.62 6.35 -5.10
C LYS A 30 0.12 6.28 -3.76
N LEU A 31 1.02 5.32 -3.64
CA LEU A 31 1.83 5.14 -2.44
C LEU A 31 3.15 5.90 -2.55
N TRP A 32 3.47 6.67 -1.52
CA TRP A 32 4.74 7.38 -1.37
C TRP A 32 5.51 6.85 -0.18
N ILE A 33 6.50 6.01 -0.45
CA ILE A 33 7.41 5.47 0.57
C ILE A 33 8.46 6.52 0.98
N SER A 34 8.83 6.55 2.26
CA SER A 34 9.83 7.46 2.80
C SER A 34 11.24 7.12 2.33
N SER A 35 11.52 5.83 2.10
CA SER A 35 12.78 5.34 1.58
C SER A 35 12.59 4.11 0.70
N ARG A 36 13.43 4.00 -0.34
CA ARG A 36 13.53 2.80 -1.18
C ARG A 36 14.54 1.84 -0.55
N THR A 37 14.20 0.55 -0.54
CA THR A 37 15.12 -0.53 -0.19
C THR A 37 15.48 -1.34 -1.45
N ASP A 38 16.69 -1.87 -1.48
CA ASP A 38 17.13 -2.78 -2.54
C ASP A 38 16.65 -4.21 -2.29
N SER A 39 16.81 -5.07 -3.29
CA SER A 39 16.44 -6.49 -3.18
C SER A 39 17.21 -7.16 -2.04
N GLY A 40 16.47 -7.86 -1.16
CA GLY A 40 17.03 -8.53 0.02
C GLY A 40 17.19 -7.65 1.26
N VAL A 41 16.93 -6.35 1.18
CA VAL A 41 16.95 -5.45 2.35
C VAL A 41 15.60 -5.48 3.07
N HIS A 42 15.64 -5.61 4.40
CA HIS A 42 14.48 -5.57 5.27
C HIS A 42 14.26 -4.18 5.87
N ALA A 43 13.02 -3.87 6.25
CA ALA A 43 12.70 -2.66 7.00
C ALA A 43 11.73 -3.00 8.13
N MET A 44 12.01 -2.49 9.33
CA MET A 44 11.17 -2.74 10.51
C MET A 44 10.04 -1.71 10.63
N CYS A 45 10.33 -0.43 10.34
CA CYS A 45 9.37 0.68 10.46
C CYS A 45 9.48 1.63 9.25
N ASN A 46 9.34 1.12 8.02
CA ASN A 46 9.28 2.02 6.85
C ASN A 46 7.96 2.79 6.88
N SER A 47 8.02 4.09 6.68
CA SER A 47 6.83 4.95 6.65
C SER A 47 6.41 5.22 5.20
N ALA A 48 5.11 5.25 4.95
CA ALA A 48 4.56 5.64 3.67
C ALA A 48 3.29 6.45 3.87
N HIS A 49 2.91 7.22 2.86
CA HIS A 49 1.63 7.92 2.81
C HIS A 49 0.93 7.71 1.47
N LEU A 50 -0.39 7.78 1.50
CA LEU A 50 -1.25 7.75 0.32
C LEU A 50 -2.57 8.45 0.63
N ASP A 51 -3.28 8.84 -0.42
CA ASP A 51 -4.63 9.36 -0.31
C ASP A 51 -5.65 8.31 -0.78
N ILE A 52 -6.62 8.00 0.07
CA ILE A 52 -7.74 7.11 -0.25
C ILE A 52 -9.04 7.91 -0.25
N GLN A 53 -9.65 8.05 -1.41
CA GLN A 53 -10.99 8.59 -1.55
C GLN A 53 -12.00 7.44 -1.58
N ARG A 54 -12.98 7.49 -0.68
CA ARG A 54 -14.10 6.54 -0.69
C ARG A 54 -15.24 7.08 -1.54
N LYS A 55 -16.17 6.19 -1.89
CA LYS A 55 -17.42 6.55 -2.57
C LYS A 55 -18.17 7.62 -1.77
N GLU A 56 -18.90 8.46 -2.49
CA GLU A 56 -19.74 9.50 -1.91
C GLU A 56 -20.69 8.93 -0.84
N GLY A 57 -20.85 9.64 0.27
CA GLY A 57 -21.65 9.21 1.42
C GLY A 57 -20.98 8.19 2.34
N MET A 58 -19.80 7.67 2.01
CA MET A 58 -19.04 6.81 2.91
C MET A 58 -18.13 7.63 3.83
N LEU A 59 -18.13 7.29 5.12
CA LEU A 59 -17.17 7.84 6.09
C LEU A 59 -15.74 7.35 5.78
N PRO A 60 -14.69 8.11 6.13
CA PRO A 60 -13.32 7.61 6.11
C PRO A 60 -13.18 6.28 6.85
N PHE A 61 -12.19 5.47 6.47
CA PHE A 61 -11.86 4.28 7.26
C PHE A 61 -11.34 4.71 8.64
N SER A 62 -11.69 3.97 9.69
CA SER A 62 -10.96 4.06 10.95
C SER A 62 -9.57 3.42 10.78
N GLU A 63 -8.65 3.78 11.67
CA GLU A 63 -7.30 3.21 11.65
C GLU A 63 -7.31 1.69 11.75
N GLU A 64 -8.11 1.13 12.67
CA GLU A 64 -8.18 -0.31 12.93
C GLU A 64 -8.74 -1.07 11.71
N VAL A 65 -9.75 -0.50 11.05
CA VAL A 65 -10.33 -1.07 9.83
C VAL A 65 -9.32 -1.02 8.69
N LEU A 66 -8.58 0.09 8.54
CA LEU A 66 -7.60 0.25 7.48
C LEU A 66 -6.43 -0.74 7.64
N VAL A 67 -5.88 -0.84 8.86
CA VAL A 67 -4.80 -1.79 9.20
C VAL A 67 -5.28 -3.22 8.98
N GLY A 68 -6.47 -3.57 9.47
CA GLY A 68 -7.03 -4.91 9.30
C GLY A 68 -7.27 -5.29 7.84
N ALA A 69 -7.82 -4.37 7.05
CA ALA A 69 -8.13 -4.60 5.64
C ALA A 69 -6.86 -4.72 4.78
N LEU A 70 -5.87 -3.85 4.98
CA LEU A 70 -4.59 -3.94 4.28
C LEU A 70 -3.87 -5.25 4.61
N ASN A 71 -3.76 -5.59 5.90
CA ASN A 71 -3.14 -6.85 6.32
C ASN A 71 -3.90 -8.09 5.82
N PHE A 72 -5.22 -8.02 5.73
CA PHE A 72 -6.02 -9.08 5.12
C PHE A 72 -5.66 -9.28 3.64
N HIS A 73 -5.51 -8.20 2.88
CA HIS A 73 -5.17 -8.26 1.46
C HIS A 73 -3.70 -8.59 1.18
N LEU A 74 -2.80 -8.37 2.15
CA LEU A 74 -1.39 -8.76 2.13
C LEU A 74 -1.13 -10.18 2.66
N LYS A 75 -2.18 -10.95 2.98
CA LYS A 75 -2.04 -12.36 3.40
C LYS A 75 -1.21 -13.15 2.39
N GLY A 76 -0.26 -13.93 2.89
CA GLY A 76 0.71 -14.69 2.09
C GLY A 76 2.00 -13.92 1.77
N GLN A 77 2.00 -12.59 1.87
CA GLN A 77 3.22 -11.78 1.76
C GLN A 77 3.91 -11.65 3.13
N PRO A 78 5.25 -11.54 3.18
CA PRO A 78 6.00 -11.24 4.41
C PRO A 78 6.04 -9.72 4.69
N ILE A 79 4.87 -9.05 4.62
CA ILE A 79 4.71 -7.60 4.77
C ILE A 79 3.53 -7.35 5.74
N ARG A 80 3.72 -6.55 6.79
CA ARG A 80 2.69 -6.27 7.82
C ARG A 80 2.74 -4.83 8.30
#